data_AF-A0A1G7IW03-F1
#
_entry.id   AF-A0A1G7IW03-F1
#
_cell.length_a   1.000
_cell.length_b   1.000
_cell.length_c   1.000
_cell.angle_alpha   90.00
_cell.angle_beta   90.00
_cell.angle_gamma   90.00
#
_symmetry.space_group_name_H-M   'P 1'
#
loop_
_entity.id
_entity.type
_entity.pdbx_description
1 polymer ?
#
loop_
_entity_poly.entity_id
_entity_poly.type
_entity_poly.pdbx_seq_one_letter_code
_entity_poly.pdbx_strand_id
1 'polypeptide(L)'
;MKKPLLVICLLCFSVITVSAQDKSPFRRSTYIKVNPSRLINELEVTIEQELTEKISLELGISGIYTDYPDYILTKKIDIGQKKPNISTEQFVDGRGLGFSASLRWYLVSKQEDLFRAQGTYFQPVLLYKKVFYPNDKVTINNGTYENTGDKDVYALQLLLGRQIRKDRFIIDPYVGVGVRMKVYDYNNFNNDNGMVGTNDGRLISVLPSLHLGVKIGLRL
;
A
#
# COMPACT_ATOMS: atom_id res chain seq x y z
N MET A 1 42.45 -38.53 -31.38
CA MET A 1 41.05 -38.30 -30.93
C MET A 1 40.78 -36.92 -30.31
N LYS A 2 41.72 -35.95 -30.29
CA LYS A 2 41.52 -34.65 -29.60
C LYS A 2 40.88 -33.53 -30.46
N LYS A 3 40.94 -33.66 -31.79
CA LYS A 3 40.41 -32.66 -32.75
C LYS A 3 38.88 -32.53 -32.79
N PRO A 4 38.06 -33.61 -32.75
CA PRO A 4 36.61 -33.47 -32.81
C PRO A 4 36.02 -32.87 -31.53
N LEU A 5 36.65 -33.10 -30.37
CA LEU A 5 36.20 -32.55 -29.08
C LEU A 5 36.29 -31.02 -29.04
N LEU A 6 37.36 -30.45 -29.62
CA LEU A 6 37.58 -29.01 -29.68
C LEU A 6 36.54 -28.31 -30.56
N VAL A 7 36.17 -28.94 -31.67
CA VAL A 7 35.14 -28.43 -32.60
C VAL A 7 33.75 -28.49 -31.97
N ILE A 8 33.42 -29.56 -31.24
CA ILE A 8 32.15 -29.69 -30.51
C ILE A 8 32.06 -28.64 -29.40
N CYS A 9 33.14 -28.40 -28.65
CA CYS A 9 33.16 -27.33 -27.65
C CYS A 9 32.92 -25.95 -28.28
N LEU A 10 33.59 -25.64 -29.40
CA LEU A 10 33.42 -24.37 -30.10
C LEU A 10 31.99 -24.16 -30.62
N LEU A 11 31.34 -25.22 -31.10
CA LEU A 11 29.93 -25.21 -31.50
C LEU A 11 28.99 -25.01 -30.31
N CYS A 12 29.25 -25.65 -29.17
CA CYS A 12 28.47 -25.41 -27.96
C CYS A 12 28.64 -23.97 -27.45
N PHE A 13 29.87 -23.43 -27.49
CA PHE A 13 30.12 -22.04 -27.10
C PHE A 13 29.50 -21.03 -28.07
N SER A 14 29.47 -21.31 -29.37
CA SER A 14 28.83 -20.41 -30.34
C SER A 14 27.30 -20.34 -30.15
N VAL A 15 26.64 -21.46 -29.86
CA VAL A 15 25.21 -21.48 -29.51
C VAL A 15 24.91 -20.68 -28.24
N ILE A 16 25.81 -20.74 -27.24
CA ILE A 16 25.69 -19.94 -26.01
C ILE A 16 25.86 -18.44 -26.31
N THR A 17 26.77 -18.06 -27.21
CA THR A 17 26.97 -16.64 -27.56
C THR A 17 25.79 -16.05 -28.33
N VAL A 18 25.12 -16.83 -29.19
CA VAL A 18 23.92 -16.37 -29.92
C VAL A 18 22.75 -16.13 -28.94
N SER A 19 22.56 -17.00 -27.94
CA SER A 19 21.55 -16.79 -26.89
C SER A 19 21.84 -15.59 -25.97
N ALA A 20 23.09 -15.12 -25.93
CA ALA A 20 23.51 -13.98 -25.11
C ALA A 20 23.44 -12.64 -25.85
N GLN A 21 23.45 -12.63 -27.19
CA GLN A 21 23.52 -11.40 -28.00
C GLN A 21 22.15 -10.76 -28.30
N ASP A 22 21.05 -11.50 -28.21
CA ASP A 22 19.71 -11.00 -28.57
C ASP A 22 18.98 -10.19 -27.49
N LYS A 23 19.59 -9.99 -26.31
CA LYS A 23 18.98 -9.17 -25.25
C LYS A 23 19.42 -7.73 -25.37
N SER A 24 18.51 -6.87 -25.81
CA SER A 24 18.64 -5.41 -25.63
C SER A 24 19.06 -5.12 -24.17
N PRO A 25 20.06 -4.26 -23.93
CA PRO A 25 20.52 -4.00 -22.56
C PRO A 25 19.37 -3.48 -21.70
N PHE A 26 19.16 -4.12 -20.55
CA PHE A 26 18.19 -3.68 -19.55
C PHE A 26 18.44 -2.21 -19.18
N ARG A 27 17.45 -1.36 -19.45
CA ARG A 27 17.49 0.05 -19.07
C ARG A 27 16.63 0.25 -17.84
N ARG A 28 17.27 0.62 -16.72
CA ARG A 28 16.59 1.01 -15.50
C ARG A 28 15.64 2.15 -15.80
N SER A 29 14.37 1.99 -15.42
CA SER A 29 13.36 3.04 -15.50
C SER A 29 12.83 3.35 -14.12
N THR A 30 12.45 4.62 -13.94
CA THR A 30 11.81 5.11 -12.73
C THR A 30 10.41 5.59 -13.09
N TYR A 31 9.44 5.24 -12.26
CA TYR A 31 8.05 5.62 -12.47
C TYR A 31 7.50 6.28 -11.22
N ILE A 32 6.75 7.36 -11.42
CA ILE A 32 5.90 7.91 -10.38
C ILE A 32 4.49 7.43 -10.66
N LYS A 33 3.83 6.88 -9.65
CA LYS A 33 2.45 6.42 -9.74
C LYS A 33 1.60 7.00 -8.62
N VAL A 34 0.32 7.09 -8.91
CA VAL A 34 -0.74 7.48 -7.99
C VAL A 34 -1.86 6.45 -8.07
N ASN A 35 -2.65 6.35 -6.99
CA ASN A 35 -3.79 5.45 -6.94
C ASN A 35 -5.10 6.26 -6.85
N PRO A 36 -5.78 6.51 -7.97
CA PRO A 36 -7.00 7.33 -7.98
C PRO A 36 -8.12 6.76 -7.10
N SER A 37 -8.20 5.43 -6.94
CA SER A 37 -9.26 4.83 -6.11
C SER A 37 -9.12 5.16 -4.61
N ARG A 38 -7.93 5.62 -4.19
CA ARG A 38 -7.67 6.02 -2.80
C ARG A 38 -7.95 7.50 -2.54
N LEU A 39 -8.15 8.32 -3.58
CA LEU A 39 -8.50 9.75 -3.48
C LEU A 39 -9.88 10.03 -2.83
N ILE A 40 -10.54 9.00 -2.30
CA ILE A 40 -11.71 9.19 -1.44
C ILE A 40 -11.25 9.62 -0.04
N ASN A 41 -10.13 9.10 0.45
CA ASN A 41 -9.67 9.31 1.82
C ASN A 41 -8.18 9.67 1.96
N GLU A 42 -7.34 9.30 1.00
CA GLU A 42 -5.91 9.52 1.05
C GLU A 42 -5.28 9.75 -0.34
N LEU A 43 -4.27 10.60 -0.39
CA LEU A 43 -3.42 10.75 -1.56
C LEU A 43 -2.17 9.90 -1.38
N GLU A 44 -2.06 8.81 -2.13
CA GLU A 44 -0.86 7.96 -2.17
C GLU A 44 -0.05 8.24 -3.44
N VAL A 45 1.22 8.61 -3.25
CA VAL A 45 2.21 8.76 -4.32
C VAL A 45 3.29 7.72 -4.12
N THR A 46 3.57 6.95 -5.16
CA THR A 46 4.58 5.88 -5.13
C THR A 46 5.63 6.08 -6.20
N ILE A 47 6.89 5.79 -5.86
CA ILE A 47 8.00 5.74 -6.80
C ILE A 47 8.37 4.27 -6.98
N GLU A 48 8.30 3.79 -8.23
CA GLU A 48 8.82 2.49 -8.63
C GLU A 48 10.19 2.67 -9.28
N GLN A 49 11.16 1.88 -8.82
CA GLN A 49 12.47 1.74 -9.44
C GLN A 49 12.66 0.31 -9.93
N GLU A 50 12.88 0.15 -11.22
CA GLU A 50 13.28 -1.15 -11.77
C GLU A 50 14.72 -1.49 -11.36
N LEU A 51 14.89 -2.65 -10.71
CA LEU A 51 16.21 -3.16 -10.29
C LEU A 51 16.74 -4.15 -11.32
N THR A 52 15.89 -5.04 -11.81
CA THR A 52 16.16 -6.03 -12.86
C THR A 52 14.95 -6.18 -13.79
N GLU A 53 15.08 -6.96 -14.87
CA GLU A 53 13.97 -7.29 -15.78
C GLU A 53 12.77 -7.96 -15.08
N LYS A 54 12.98 -8.54 -13.89
CA LYS A 54 11.95 -9.29 -13.16
C LYS A 54 11.61 -8.68 -11.81
N ILE A 55 12.38 -7.70 -11.32
CA ILE A 55 12.22 -7.16 -9.98
C ILE A 55 12.22 -5.64 -10.02
N SER A 56 11.20 -5.06 -9.39
CA SER A 56 11.18 -3.63 -9.08
C SER A 56 10.82 -3.37 -7.62
N LEU A 57 11.37 -2.30 -7.09
CA LEU A 57 11.07 -1.81 -5.75
C LEU A 57 10.10 -0.64 -5.87
N GLU A 58 9.03 -0.66 -5.10
CA GLU A 58 8.06 0.44 -5.05
C GLU A 58 7.91 0.94 -3.62
N LEU A 59 8.21 2.22 -3.44
CA LEU A 59 8.12 2.95 -2.17
C LEU A 59 7.03 4.00 -2.30
N GLY A 60 6.23 4.19 -1.25
CA GLY A 60 5.10 5.11 -1.27
C GLY A 60 4.99 5.92 -0.01
N ILE A 61 4.48 7.14 -0.20
CA ILE A 61 4.07 8.03 0.87
C ILE A 61 2.59 8.35 0.63
N SER A 62 1.81 8.35 1.71
CA SER A 62 0.39 8.68 1.67
C SER A 62 0.07 9.79 2.65
N GLY A 63 -0.70 10.78 2.20
CA GLY A 63 -1.31 11.81 3.03
C GLY A 63 -2.78 11.48 3.22
N ILE A 64 -3.18 11.24 4.46
CA ILE A 64 -4.57 10.96 4.85
C ILE A 64 -5.18 12.28 5.27
N TYR A 65 -6.28 12.67 4.64
CA TYR A 65 -7.00 13.90 4.98
C TYR A 65 -8.39 13.64 5.56
N THR A 66 -8.86 12.39 5.52
CA THR A 66 -10.06 11.96 6.24
C THR A 66 -10.01 10.46 6.54
N ASP A 67 -10.62 10.07 7.65
CA ASP A 67 -10.76 8.67 8.06
C ASP A 67 -12.22 8.18 7.99
N TYR A 68 -13.04 8.87 7.20
CA TYR A 68 -14.46 8.62 7.03
C TYR A 68 -14.85 7.16 6.65
N PRO A 69 -14.12 6.45 5.76
CA PRO A 69 -14.44 5.05 5.47
C PRO A 69 -14.36 4.15 6.70
N ASP A 70 -13.46 4.46 7.64
CA ASP A 70 -13.29 3.68 8.87
C ASP A 70 -14.44 3.89 9.84
N TYR A 71 -14.99 5.11 9.88
CA TYR A 71 -16.22 5.42 10.61
C TYR A 71 -17.40 4.57 10.13
N ILE A 72 -17.60 4.43 8.81
CA ILE A 72 -18.70 3.62 8.27
C ILE A 72 -18.53 2.16 8.71
N LEU A 73 -17.34 1.59 8.53
CA LEU A 73 -17.07 0.18 8.84
C LEU A 73 -17.16 -0.12 10.33
N THR A 74 -16.80 0.82 11.20
CA THR A 74 -16.68 0.58 12.64
C THR A 74 -17.93 0.96 13.41
N LYS A 75 -18.63 2.04 13.03
CA LYS A 75 -19.85 2.50 13.72
C LYS A 75 -21.13 1.97 13.08
N LYS A 76 -21.23 1.96 11.74
CA LYS A 76 -22.47 1.59 11.04
C LYS A 76 -22.60 0.09 10.77
N ILE A 77 -21.49 -0.60 10.53
CA ILE A 77 -21.50 -2.05 10.33
C ILE A 77 -21.11 -2.72 11.64
N ASP A 78 -22.00 -3.57 12.17
CA ASP A 78 -21.69 -4.35 13.36
C ASP A 78 -21.00 -5.65 12.98
N ILE A 79 -19.67 -5.67 13.12
CA ILE A 79 -18.83 -6.85 12.85
C ILE A 79 -18.45 -7.54 14.19
N GLY A 80 -19.18 -7.27 15.28
CA GLY A 80 -18.91 -7.87 16.59
C GLY A 80 -17.58 -7.43 17.21
N GLN A 81 -17.01 -6.31 16.77
CA GLN A 81 -15.79 -5.73 17.34
C GLN A 81 -16.13 -4.63 18.34
N LYS A 82 -15.37 -4.57 19.45
CA LYS A 82 -15.45 -3.46 20.40
C LYS A 82 -15.16 -2.16 19.65
N LYS A 83 -16.10 -1.20 19.72
CA LYS A 83 -16.00 0.06 18.98
C LYS A 83 -15.09 1.03 19.76
N PRO A 84 -14.15 1.73 19.10
CA PRO A 84 -13.36 2.75 19.75
C PRO A 84 -14.26 3.92 20.14
N ASN A 85 -14.02 4.49 21.33
CA ASN A 85 -14.80 5.61 21.84
C ASN A 85 -14.30 6.94 21.24
N ILE A 86 -14.37 7.06 19.91
CA ILE A 86 -13.93 8.26 19.16
C ILE A 86 -15.17 8.93 18.55
N SER A 87 -15.25 10.25 18.64
CA SER A 87 -16.43 11.00 18.17
C SER A 87 -16.52 10.98 16.64
N THR A 88 -17.71 11.25 16.07
CA THR A 88 -17.89 11.22 14.61
C THR A 88 -17.11 12.34 13.92
N GLU A 89 -17.05 13.51 14.55
CA GLU A 89 -16.32 14.68 14.05
C GLU A 89 -14.81 14.40 13.99
N GLN A 90 -14.30 13.72 15.01
CA GLN A 90 -12.92 13.25 15.05
C GLN A 90 -12.55 12.36 13.85
N PHE A 91 -13.42 11.43 13.41
CA PHE A 91 -13.15 10.59 12.23
C PHE A 91 -13.14 11.37 10.91
N VAL A 92 -14.02 12.36 10.75
CA VAL A 92 -14.12 13.16 9.52
C VAL A 92 -12.86 13.99 9.32
N ASP A 93 -12.40 14.62 10.40
CA ASP A 93 -11.25 15.53 10.41
C ASP A 93 -9.92 14.83 10.74
N GLY A 94 -9.92 13.49 10.79
CA GLY A 94 -8.73 12.69 11.00
C GLY A 94 -7.69 12.92 9.91
N ARG A 95 -6.49 13.34 10.30
CA ARG A 95 -5.35 13.57 9.38
C ARG A 95 -4.24 12.60 9.69
N GLY A 96 -3.49 12.21 8.67
CA GLY A 96 -2.45 11.21 8.89
C GLY A 96 -1.42 11.14 7.80
N LEU A 97 -0.40 10.34 8.08
CA LEU A 97 0.67 10.03 7.15
C LEU A 97 0.83 8.52 7.10
N GLY A 98 1.21 8.03 5.94
CA GLY A 98 1.51 6.63 5.76
C GLY A 98 2.68 6.38 4.84
N PHE A 99 3.30 5.24 5.05
CA PHE A 99 4.44 4.76 4.30
C PHE A 99 4.13 3.36 3.81
N SER A 100 4.53 3.08 2.57
CA SER A 100 4.44 1.75 2.00
C SER A 100 5.76 1.35 1.36
N ALA A 101 6.14 0.10 1.51
CA ALA A 101 7.27 -0.49 0.82
C ALA A 101 6.83 -1.82 0.21
N SER A 102 7.23 -2.06 -1.03
CA SER A 102 6.79 -3.23 -1.75
C SER A 102 7.79 -3.69 -2.78
N LEU A 103 7.84 -5.00 -2.98
CA LEU A 103 8.70 -5.64 -3.95
C LEU A 103 7.82 -6.25 -5.03
N ARG A 104 7.99 -5.84 -6.28
CA ARG A 104 7.27 -6.42 -7.41
C ARG A 104 8.14 -7.48 -8.06
N TRP A 105 7.59 -8.67 -8.21
CA TRP A 105 8.19 -9.77 -8.94
C TRP A 105 7.36 -10.08 -10.18
N TYR A 106 7.90 -9.75 -11.36
CA TYR A 106 7.28 -10.04 -12.65
C TYR A 106 7.42 -11.53 -12.98
N LEU A 107 6.28 -12.22 -12.99
CA LEU A 107 6.16 -13.66 -13.29
C LEU A 107 6.20 -13.91 -14.81
N VAL A 108 5.60 -13.02 -15.58
CA VAL A 108 5.54 -13.09 -17.04
C VAL A 108 6.06 -11.78 -17.61
N SER A 109 7.24 -11.78 -18.21
CA SER A 109 7.76 -10.69 -19.03
C SER A 109 7.51 -11.08 -20.48
N LYS A 110 6.42 -10.60 -21.09
CA LYS A 110 6.25 -10.75 -22.55
C LYS A 110 6.74 -9.48 -23.24
N GLN A 111 7.77 -9.69 -24.06
CA GLN A 111 8.43 -8.72 -24.90
C GLN A 111 8.00 -9.02 -26.34
N GLU A 112 6.70 -8.91 -26.63
CA GLU A 112 6.17 -9.10 -27.99
C GLU A 112 5.16 -8.01 -28.33
N ASP A 113 5.19 -7.64 -29.62
CA ASP A 113 4.81 -6.38 -30.22
C ASP A 113 3.34 -5.93 -30.11
N LEU A 114 3.14 -4.64 -30.43
CA LEU A 114 1.92 -3.84 -30.59
C LEU A 114 1.24 -3.28 -29.33
N PHE A 115 1.31 -3.94 -28.18
CA PHE A 115 0.97 -3.34 -26.88
C PHE A 115 2.05 -3.69 -25.85
N ARG A 116 2.79 -2.71 -25.33
CA ARG A 116 3.84 -2.90 -24.30
C ARG A 116 3.23 -3.23 -22.93
N ALA A 117 2.46 -4.31 -22.83
CA ALA A 117 1.91 -4.82 -21.59
C ALA A 117 3.02 -5.55 -20.82
N GLN A 118 3.86 -4.81 -20.09
CA GLN A 118 4.95 -5.45 -19.35
C GLN A 118 4.50 -6.01 -18.00
N GLY A 119 3.80 -7.13 -18.11
CA GLY A 119 3.93 -8.27 -17.22
C GLY A 119 2.96 -8.37 -16.06
N THR A 120 2.55 -9.60 -15.81
CA THR A 120 1.85 -9.99 -14.59
C THR A 120 2.89 -10.12 -13.48
N TYR A 121 2.64 -9.47 -12.35
CA TYR A 121 3.53 -9.48 -11.21
C TYR A 121 2.82 -9.89 -9.93
N PHE A 122 3.62 -10.40 -9.01
CA PHE A 122 3.26 -10.59 -7.61
C PHE A 122 3.96 -9.54 -6.76
N GLN A 123 3.24 -8.93 -5.82
CA GLN A 123 3.74 -7.81 -5.02
C GLN A 123 3.32 -7.96 -3.55
N PRO A 124 4.22 -8.43 -2.66
CA PRO A 124 4.09 -8.18 -1.23
C PRO A 124 4.23 -6.68 -0.93
N VAL A 125 3.31 -6.15 -0.14
CA VAL A 125 3.28 -4.75 0.31
C VAL A 125 3.25 -4.73 1.84
N LEU A 126 4.20 -4.01 2.41
CA LEU A 126 4.18 -3.58 3.80
C LEU A 126 3.68 -2.15 3.85
N LEU A 127 2.74 -1.89 4.75
CA LEU A 127 2.13 -0.58 4.92
C LEU A 127 2.02 -0.23 6.40
N TYR A 128 2.39 1.00 6.70
CA TYR A 128 2.21 1.62 8.00
C TYR A 128 1.52 2.97 7.81
N LYS A 129 0.52 3.27 8.63
CA LYS A 129 -0.14 4.58 8.68
C LYS A 129 -0.33 5.00 10.11
N LYS A 130 -0.18 6.29 10.36
CA LYS A 130 -0.56 6.94 11.61
C LYS A 130 -1.59 8.01 11.31
N VAL A 131 -2.74 7.91 11.97
CA VAL A 131 -3.86 8.87 11.87
C VAL A 131 -4.00 9.54 13.23
N PHE A 132 -4.03 10.86 13.21
CA PHE A 132 -4.27 11.72 14.35
C PHE A 132 -5.69 12.25 14.26
N TYR A 133 -6.45 12.09 15.33
CA TYR A 133 -7.76 12.69 15.44
C TYR A 133 -7.64 14.04 16.15
N PRO A 134 -8.43 15.05 15.76
CA PRO A 134 -8.42 16.33 16.45
C PRO A 134 -8.89 16.17 17.90
N ASN A 135 -8.34 16.96 18.81
CA ASN A 135 -8.78 16.96 20.20
C ASN A 135 -10.23 17.46 20.28
N ASP A 136 -11.06 16.77 21.06
CA ASP A 136 -12.45 17.15 21.28
C ASP A 136 -12.61 17.69 22.71
N LYS A 137 -13.23 18.87 22.86
CA LYS A 137 -13.33 19.55 24.15
C LYS A 137 -14.66 19.23 24.81
N VAL A 138 -14.62 18.62 25.98
CA VAL A 138 -15.82 18.27 26.75
C VAL A 138 -15.84 19.05 28.05
N THR A 139 -16.97 19.71 28.32
CA THR A 139 -17.19 20.41 29.59
C THR A 139 -17.93 19.50 30.55
N ILE A 140 -17.31 19.16 31.68
CA ILE A 140 -17.90 18.35 32.75
C ILE A 140 -17.76 19.13 34.06
N ASN A 141 -18.87 19.39 34.76
CA ASN A 141 -18.89 20.14 36.04
C ASN A 141 -18.11 21.47 36.00
N ASN A 142 -18.32 22.31 34.99
CA ASN A 142 -17.60 23.58 34.76
C ASN A 142 -16.07 23.46 34.57
N GLY A 143 -15.52 22.24 34.48
CA GLY A 143 -14.15 21.98 34.03
C GLY A 143 -14.13 21.64 32.52
N THR A 144 -13.13 22.13 31.81
CA THR A 144 -12.90 21.79 30.39
C THR A 144 -11.83 20.70 30.31
N TYR A 145 -12.18 19.58 29.68
CA TYR A 145 -11.30 18.44 29.45
C TYR A 145 -11.11 18.22 27.95
N GLU A 146 -9.98 17.64 27.57
CA GLU A 146 -9.65 17.35 26.17
C GLU A 146 -9.59 15.84 25.93
N ASN A 147 -10.49 15.35 25.09
CA ASN A 147 -10.45 13.99 24.59
C ASN A 147 -9.42 13.91 23.46
N THR A 148 -8.56 12.91 23.53
CA THR A 148 -7.54 12.67 22.52
C THR A 148 -7.66 11.26 21.96
N GLY A 149 -7.22 11.10 20.71
CA GLY A 149 -7.16 9.78 20.10
C GLY A 149 -6.24 9.76 18.90
N ASP A 150 -5.56 8.64 18.73
CA ASP A 150 -4.80 8.35 17.53
C ASP A 150 -4.98 6.88 17.12
N LYS A 151 -4.56 6.60 15.89
CA LYS A 151 -4.68 5.29 15.30
C LYS A 151 -3.46 4.93 14.49
N ASP A 152 -2.86 3.81 14.83
CA ASP A 152 -1.81 3.17 14.03
C ASP A 152 -2.39 2.01 13.23
N VAL A 153 -2.05 1.95 11.94
CA VAL A 153 -2.49 0.92 11.02
C VAL A 153 -1.28 0.23 10.41
N TYR A 154 -1.17 -1.07 10.65
CA TYR A 154 -0.17 -1.94 10.05
C TYR A 154 -0.87 -2.88 9.07
N ALA A 155 -0.31 -3.07 7.88
CA ALA A 155 -0.87 -4.03 6.94
C ALA A 155 0.22 -4.78 6.18
N LEU A 156 -0.06 -6.06 5.95
CA LEU A 156 0.64 -6.90 5.00
C LEU A 156 -0.35 -7.28 3.90
N GLN A 157 0.00 -6.98 2.65
CA GLN A 157 -0.85 -7.24 1.49
C GLN A 157 -0.08 -8.07 0.47
N LEU A 158 -0.77 -9.00 -0.17
CA LEU A 158 -0.27 -9.79 -1.28
C LEU A 158 -1.10 -9.41 -2.51
N LEU A 159 -0.47 -8.71 -3.44
CA LEU A 159 -1.11 -8.19 -4.63
C LEU A 159 -0.67 -8.99 -5.86
N LEU A 160 -1.60 -9.23 -6.76
CA LEU A 160 -1.36 -9.66 -8.13
C LEU A 160 -1.81 -8.54 -9.04
N GLY A 161 -0.90 -8.05 -9.86
CA GLY A 161 -1.19 -6.96 -10.78
C GLY A 161 -0.65 -7.22 -12.17
N ARG A 162 -1.03 -6.34 -13.09
CA ARG A 162 -0.52 -6.37 -14.45
C ARG A 162 -0.18 -4.96 -14.87
N GLN A 163 1.08 -4.73 -15.19
CA GLN A 163 1.52 -3.42 -15.65
C GLN A 163 1.34 -3.31 -17.17
N ILE A 164 0.63 -2.27 -17.60
CA ILE A 164 0.38 -1.94 -19.00
C ILE A 164 1.07 -0.61 -19.27
N ARG A 165 2.02 -0.60 -20.21
CA ARG A 165 2.78 0.60 -20.56
C ARG A 165 2.36 1.06 -21.95
N LYS A 166 2.16 2.37 -22.09
CA LYS A 166 1.98 3.05 -23.38
C LYS A 166 2.84 4.30 -23.36
N ASP A 167 3.96 4.27 -24.09
CA ASP A 167 4.96 5.33 -24.13
C ASP A 167 5.50 5.70 -22.74
N ARG A 168 5.14 6.89 -22.23
CA ARG A 168 5.48 7.36 -20.89
C ARG A 168 4.41 7.03 -19.85
N PHE A 169 3.23 6.61 -20.27
CA PHE A 169 2.10 6.35 -19.39
C PHE A 169 2.03 4.89 -18.96
N ILE A 170 1.62 4.67 -17.72
CA ILE A 170 1.44 3.35 -17.14
C ILE A 170 0.06 3.25 -16.51
N ILE A 171 -0.61 2.15 -16.83
CA ILE A 171 -1.83 1.71 -16.16
C ILE A 171 -1.51 0.38 -15.49
N ASP A 172 -1.85 0.26 -14.23
CA ASP A 172 -1.38 -0.82 -13.39
C ASP A 172 -2.54 -1.33 -12.50
N PRO A 173 -3.50 -2.07 -13.09
CA PRO A 173 -4.55 -2.75 -12.34
C PRO A 173 -3.97 -3.84 -11.44
N TYR A 174 -4.51 -3.92 -10.23
CA TYR A 174 -4.14 -4.95 -9.26
C TYR A 174 -5.36 -5.43 -8.46
N VAL A 175 -5.27 -6.68 -8.03
CA VAL A 175 -6.17 -7.30 -7.06
C VAL A 175 -5.34 -8.01 -6.00
N GLY A 176 -5.83 -8.12 -4.78
CA GLY A 176 -5.10 -8.82 -3.76
C GLY A 176 -5.87 -8.98 -2.47
N VAL A 177 -5.23 -9.70 -1.56
CA VAL A 177 -5.72 -9.94 -0.21
C VAL A 177 -4.64 -9.55 0.79
N GLY A 178 -5.04 -9.22 2.00
CA GLY A 178 -4.10 -8.87 3.04
C GLY A 178 -4.73 -8.90 4.41
N VAL A 179 -3.90 -8.71 5.42
CA VAL A 179 -4.32 -8.56 6.80
C VAL A 179 -3.96 -7.15 7.25
N ARG A 180 -4.88 -6.49 7.93
CA ARG A 180 -4.71 -5.17 8.50
C ARG A 180 -4.93 -5.23 10.01
N MET A 181 -3.95 -4.76 10.75
CA MET A 181 -4.06 -4.50 12.18
C MET A 181 -4.26 -3.00 12.38
N LYS A 182 -5.26 -2.63 13.17
CA LYS A 182 -5.53 -1.27 13.60
C LYS A 182 -5.42 -1.22 15.12
N VAL A 183 -4.63 -0.29 15.60
CA VAL A 183 -4.45 -0.01 17.01
C VAL A 183 -5.03 1.38 17.23
N TYR A 184 -6.08 1.47 18.04
CA TYR A 184 -6.67 2.73 18.46
C TYR A 184 -6.23 2.97 19.90
N ASP A 185 -5.64 4.12 20.14
CA ASP A 185 -5.34 4.61 21.47
C ASP A 185 -6.23 5.84 21.69
N TYR A 186 -6.98 5.84 22.79
CA TYR A 186 -7.91 6.92 23.10
C TYR A 186 -7.86 7.24 24.59
N ASN A 187 -8.04 8.51 24.90
CA ASN A 187 -8.22 9.00 26.26
C ASN A 187 -9.45 9.92 26.27
N ASN A 188 -10.52 9.44 26.88
CA ASN A 188 -11.78 10.17 26.93
C ASN A 188 -12.18 10.47 28.37
N PHE A 189 -12.78 11.64 28.56
CA PHE A 189 -13.41 12.04 29.80
C PHE A 189 -14.93 11.88 29.67
N ASN A 190 -15.54 11.17 30.61
CA ASN A 190 -16.99 10.97 30.68
C ASN A 190 -17.53 11.45 32.03
N ASN A 191 -18.80 11.85 32.06
CA ASN A 191 -19.48 12.17 33.30
C ASN A 191 -20.07 10.89 33.89
N ASP A 192 -19.49 10.37 34.97
CA ASP A 192 -20.01 9.24 35.73
C ASP A 192 -20.64 9.74 37.03
N ASN A 193 -21.97 9.94 36.99
CA ASN A 193 -22.78 10.36 38.15
C ASN A 193 -22.27 11.64 38.86
N GLY A 194 -21.81 12.64 38.10
CA GLY A 194 -21.34 13.91 38.65
C GLY A 194 -19.87 13.89 39.09
N MET A 195 -19.13 12.81 38.83
CA MET A 195 -17.67 12.79 38.91
C MET A 195 -17.06 12.66 37.51
N VAL A 196 -15.85 13.19 37.35
CA VAL A 196 -15.08 13.06 36.11
C VAL A 196 -14.51 11.65 36.06
N GLY A 197 -15.07 10.82 35.18
CA GLY A 197 -14.53 9.52 34.82
C GLY A 197 -13.48 9.67 33.71
N THR A 198 -12.43 8.85 33.78
CA THR A 198 -11.44 8.69 32.71
C THR A 198 -11.60 7.32 32.09
N ASN A 199 -11.73 7.27 30.78
CA ASN A 199 -11.77 6.05 29.99
C ASN A 199 -10.60 6.11 28.99
N ASP A 200 -9.43 5.74 29.48
CA ASP A 200 -8.26 5.46 28.69
C ASP A 200 -8.26 4.00 28.24
N GLY A 201 -7.91 3.77 26.98
CA GLY A 201 -7.95 2.42 26.45
C GLY A 201 -7.21 2.26 25.15
N ARG A 202 -6.66 1.06 24.99
CA ARG A 202 -6.07 0.58 23.75
C ARG A 202 -6.95 -0.50 23.15
N LEU A 203 -7.42 -0.29 21.93
CA LEU A 203 -8.20 -1.24 21.17
C LEU A 203 -7.39 -1.75 19.99
N ILE A 204 -7.22 -3.07 19.90
CA ILE A 204 -6.55 -3.71 18.77
C ILE A 204 -7.61 -4.47 17.96
N SER A 205 -7.67 -4.18 16.66
CA SER A 205 -8.53 -4.86 15.70
C SER A 205 -7.68 -5.45 14.57
N VAL A 206 -7.88 -6.73 14.28
CA VAL A 206 -7.24 -7.42 13.15
C VAL A 206 -8.33 -7.81 12.16
N LEU A 207 -8.19 -7.37 10.92
CA LEU A 207 -9.21 -7.51 9.88
C LEU A 207 -8.57 -8.07 8.59
N PRO A 208 -9.19 -9.07 7.95
CA PRO A 208 -8.85 -9.40 6.57
C PRO A 208 -9.24 -8.21 5.67
N SER A 209 -8.54 -8.08 4.56
CA SER A 209 -8.75 -6.99 3.61
C SER A 209 -8.65 -7.49 2.18
N LEU A 210 -9.59 -7.05 1.35
CA LEU A 210 -9.57 -7.22 -0.09
C LEU A 210 -9.09 -5.91 -0.72
N HIS A 211 -8.20 -6.02 -1.70
CA HIS A 211 -7.61 -4.88 -2.40
C HIS A 211 -7.95 -4.99 -3.87
N LEU A 212 -8.60 -3.97 -4.41
CA LEU A 212 -8.85 -3.81 -5.83
C LEU A 212 -8.50 -2.36 -6.17
N GLY A 213 -7.74 -2.14 -7.23
CA GLY A 213 -7.42 -0.79 -7.66
C GLY A 213 -6.66 -0.74 -8.96
N VAL A 214 -6.43 0.49 -9.41
CA VAL A 214 -5.66 0.78 -10.61
C VAL A 214 -4.69 1.88 -10.25
N LYS A 215 -3.39 1.60 -10.35
CA LYS A 215 -2.38 2.65 -10.26
C LYS A 215 -2.19 3.26 -11.64
N ILE A 216 -2.05 4.58 -11.68
CA ILE A 216 -1.73 5.32 -12.90
C ILE A 216 -0.38 5.97 -12.68
N GLY A 217 0.52 5.88 -13.66
CA GLY A 217 1.85 6.44 -13.52
C GLY A 217 2.45 7.01 -14.78
N LEU A 218 3.53 7.74 -14.57
CA LEU A 218 4.35 8.35 -15.59
C LEU A 218 5.80 7.90 -15.42
N ARG A 219 6.43 7.59 -16.55
CA ARG A 219 7.88 7.38 -16.65
C ARG A 219 8.58 8.73 -16.58
N LEU A 220 9.58 8.81 -15.69
CA LEU A 220 10.50 9.94 -15.60
C LEU A 220 11.56 9.89 -16.71
#